data_AF-A0AAJ2TEL7-F1
#
_entry.id   AF-A0AAJ2TEL7-F1
#
_cell.length_a   1.000
_cell.length_b   1.000
_cell.length_c   1.000
_cell.angle_alpha   90.00
_cell.angle_beta   90.00
_cell.angle_gamma   90.00
#
_symmetry.space_group_name_H-M   'P 1'
#
loop_
_entity.id
_entity.type
_entity.pdbx_description
1 polymer ?
#
loop_
_entity_poly.entity_id
_entity_poly.type
_entity_poly.pdbx_seq_one_letter_code
_entity_poly.pdbx_strand_id
1 'polypeptide(L)'
;MLKRIKNIKGIGKRVRDINVLLNREGFYLPLNDKQIELFFRSLKQEMTTADWNDEEGNKIRLVFTPQIINENGYETTLNVIAVEYYTIEQIVEQIRRHLHAQKK
;
A
#
# COMPACT_ATOMS: atom_id res chain seq x y z
N MET A 1 4.02 1.38 18.97
CA MET A 1 5.24 0.77 18.40
C MET A 1 4.91 0.41 16.96
N LEU A 2 5.67 0.89 15.95
CA LEU A 2 5.41 0.56 14.53
C LEU A 2 5.51 -0.96 14.36
N LYS A 3 4.40 -1.64 13.99
CA LYS A 3 4.39 -3.06 13.66
C LYS A 3 5.29 -3.24 12.42
N ARG A 4 6.54 -3.64 12.63
CA ARG A 4 7.46 -3.94 11.51
C ARG A 4 7.01 -5.24 10.88
N ILE A 5 6.21 -5.15 9.82
CA ILE A 5 5.97 -6.31 8.96
C ILE A 5 7.28 -6.61 8.23
N LYS A 6 8.01 -7.59 8.76
CA LYS A 6 9.34 -7.95 8.24
C LYS A 6 9.20 -8.45 6.79
N ASN A 7 10.24 -8.22 5.99
CA ASN A 7 10.44 -8.79 4.64
C ASN A 7 9.65 -8.20 3.46
N ILE A 8 8.86 -7.13 3.66
CA ILE A 8 8.14 -6.46 2.56
C ILE A 8 9.05 -5.53 1.75
N LYS A 9 9.96 -4.79 2.40
CA LYS A 9 10.89 -3.87 1.70
C LYS A 9 11.93 -4.63 0.86
N GLY A 10 12.27 -4.11 -0.32
CA GLY A 10 13.31 -4.66 -1.19
C GLY A 10 12.90 -4.76 -2.67
N ILE A 11 13.81 -5.29 -3.49
CA ILE A 11 13.67 -5.43 -4.95
C ILE A 11 12.94 -6.73 -5.31
N GLY A 12 12.18 -6.73 -6.41
CA GLY A 12 11.60 -7.94 -6.99
C GLY A 12 10.52 -8.62 -6.14
N LYS A 13 9.81 -7.86 -5.31
CA LYS A 13 8.78 -8.39 -4.41
C LYS A 13 7.48 -8.62 -5.18
N ARG A 14 6.94 -9.84 -5.15
CA ARG A 14 5.66 -10.14 -5.80
C ARG A 14 4.50 -9.51 -5.04
N VAL A 15 3.57 -8.90 -5.76
CA VAL A 15 2.33 -8.32 -5.20
C VAL A 15 1.56 -9.36 -4.40
N ARG A 16 1.44 -10.58 -4.93
CA ARG A 16 0.76 -11.69 -4.23
C ARG A 16 1.36 -12.00 -2.86
N ASP A 17 2.68 -12.10 -2.76
CA ASP A 17 3.37 -12.43 -1.50
C ASP A 17 3.18 -11.31 -0.47
N ILE A 18 3.27 -10.06 -0.92
CA ILE A 18 2.99 -8.88 -0.08
C ILE A 18 1.55 -8.93 0.44
N ASN A 19 0.57 -9.19 -0.44
CA ASN A 19 -0.83 -9.27 -0.06
C ASN A 19 -1.08 -10.36 0.99
N VAL A 20 -0.47 -11.54 0.84
CA VAL A 20 -0.56 -12.63 1.82
C VAL A 20 0.04 -12.21 3.17
N LEU A 21 1.20 -11.53 3.17
CA LEU A 21 1.83 -11.06 4.40
C LEU A 21 0.99 -10.01 5.12
N LEU A 22 0.44 -9.04 4.39
CA LEU A 22 -0.41 -7.98 4.96
C LEU A 22 -1.72 -8.54 5.51
N ASN A 23 -2.38 -9.44 4.78
CA ASN A 23 -3.62 -10.08 5.24
C ASN A 23 -3.41 -10.88 6.54
N ARG A 24 -2.27 -11.55 6.70
CA ARG A 24 -1.92 -12.25 7.97
C ARG A 24 -1.80 -11.31 9.16
N GLU A 25 -1.49 -10.05 8.90
CA GLU A 25 -1.34 -9.01 9.91
C GLU A 25 -2.62 -8.20 10.15
N GLY A 26 -3.71 -8.55 9.44
CA GLY A 26 -5.02 -7.88 9.51
C GLY A 26 -5.21 -6.76 8.50
N PHE A 27 -4.22 -6.49 7.64
CA PHE A 27 -4.30 -5.43 6.63
C PHE A 27 -4.74 -5.99 5.28
N TYR A 28 -5.90 -5.56 4.82
CA TYR A 28 -6.49 -6.00 3.57
C TYR A 28 -6.43 -4.90 2.50
N LEU A 29 -6.27 -5.33 1.25
CA LEU A 29 -6.42 -4.44 0.11
C LEU A 29 -7.91 -4.34 -0.18
N PRO A 30 -8.53 -3.15 -0.14
CA PRO A 30 -9.95 -3.01 -0.45
C PRO A 30 -10.22 -3.02 -1.96
N LEU A 31 -9.56 -3.91 -2.71
CA LEU A 31 -9.65 -4.02 -4.17
C LEU A 31 -9.98 -5.46 -4.57
N ASN A 32 -10.96 -5.62 -5.47
CA ASN A 32 -11.17 -6.91 -6.12
C ASN A 32 -10.10 -7.17 -7.20
N ASP A 33 -9.98 -8.42 -7.65
CA ASP A 33 -8.94 -8.85 -8.61
C ASP A 33 -8.84 -7.96 -9.86
N LYS A 34 -9.98 -7.50 -10.39
CA LYS A 34 -10.01 -6.61 -11.57
C LYS A 34 -9.46 -5.22 -11.27
N GLN A 35 -9.70 -4.69 -10.08
CA GLN A 35 -9.18 -3.39 -9.67
C GLN A 35 -7.68 -3.44 -9.38
N ILE A 36 -7.19 -4.56 -8.84
CA ILE A 36 -5.77 -4.84 -8.67
C ILE A 36 -5.08 -4.80 -10.04
N GLU A 37 -5.62 -5.54 -11.01
CA GLU A 37 -5.11 -5.57 -12.37
C GLU A 37 -5.05 -4.17 -13.01
N LEU A 38 -6.15 -3.42 -12.96
CA LEU A 38 -6.23 -2.06 -13.52
C LEU A 38 -5.25 -1.10 -12.85
N PHE A 39 -5.14 -1.16 -11.53
CA PHE A 39 -4.21 -0.33 -10.77
C PHE A 39 -2.78 -0.59 -11.23
N PHE A 40 -2.32 -1.84 -11.24
CA PHE A 40 -0.94 -2.17 -11.60
C PHE A 40 -0.62 -1.97 -13.10
N ARG A 41 -1.58 -2.21 -14.00
CA ARG A 41 -1.40 -1.93 -15.45
C ARG A 41 -1.21 -0.44 -15.75
N SER A 42 -1.78 0.44 -14.93
CA SER A 42 -1.69 1.89 -15.13
C SER A 42 -0.35 2.50 -14.70
N LEU A 43 0.49 1.74 -13.98
CA LEU A 43 1.73 2.27 -13.41
C LEU A 43 2.84 2.30 -14.47
N LYS A 44 3.16 3.49 -14.98
CA LYS A 44 4.19 3.73 -16.01
C LYS A 44 5.63 3.70 -15.46
N GLN A 45 6.00 2.67 -14.69
CA GLN A 45 7.30 2.57 -13.98
C GLN A 45 7.61 3.72 -13.00
N GLU A 46 6.64 4.61 -12.75
CA GLU A 46 6.79 5.73 -11.82
C GLU A 46 6.65 5.27 -10.36
N MET A 47 7.28 6.04 -9.46
CA MET A 47 7.13 5.83 -8.03
C MET A 47 5.66 6.02 -7.64
N THR A 48 5.07 4.99 -7.06
CA THR A 48 3.65 4.88 -6.76
C THR A 48 3.44 4.51 -5.30
N THR A 49 2.27 4.84 -4.77
CA THR A 49 1.83 4.40 -3.44
C THR A 49 0.58 3.53 -3.51
N ALA A 50 0.51 2.48 -2.69
CA ALA A 50 -0.71 1.69 -2.48
C ALA A 50 -1.00 1.55 -0.98
N ASP A 51 -2.28 1.61 -0.63
CA ASP A 51 -2.75 1.65 0.76
C ASP A 51 -3.59 0.41 1.08
N TRP A 52 -3.29 -0.26 2.19
CA TRP A 52 -4.06 -1.33 2.82
C TRP A 52 -4.61 -0.82 4.14
N ASN A 53 -5.81 -1.25 4.52
CA ASN A 53 -6.41 -0.87 5.80
C ASN A 53 -6.74 -2.13 6.60
N ASP A 54 -6.77 -2.02 7.93
CA ASP A 54 -7.35 -3.05 8.81
C ASP A 54 -8.78 -2.69 9.21
N GLU A 55 -9.43 -3.58 9.98
CA GLU A 55 -10.83 -3.40 10.43
C GLU A 55 -11.00 -2.20 11.38
N GLU A 56 -9.91 -1.79 12.05
CA GLU A 56 -9.89 -0.64 12.95
C GLU A 56 -9.69 0.69 12.19
N GLY A 57 -9.43 0.63 10.87
CA GLY A 57 -9.16 1.78 10.03
C GLY A 57 -7.73 2.30 10.12
N ASN A 58 -6.81 1.55 10.71
CA ASN A 58 -5.38 1.82 10.57
C ASN A 58 -4.94 1.47 9.15
N LYS A 59 -3.85 2.10 8.70
CA LYS A 59 -3.39 2.02 7.32
C LYS A 59 -1.93 1.60 7.22
N ILE A 60 -1.63 0.73 6.27
CA ILE A 60 -0.28 0.51 5.76
C ILE A 60 -0.20 1.06 4.34
N ARG A 61 0.78 1.95 4.12
CA ARG A 61 1.13 2.48 2.80
C ARG A 61 2.43 1.86 2.31
N LEU A 62 2.40 1.29 1.12
CA LEU A 62 3.60 0.89 0.40
C LEU A 62 3.99 1.96 -0.60
N VAL A 63 5.26 2.36 -0.59
CA VAL A 63 5.87 3.19 -1.62
C VAL A 63 6.77 2.30 -2.46
N PHE A 64 6.56 2.26 -3.77
CA PHE A 64 7.27 1.32 -4.64
C PHE A 64 7.40 1.83 -6.08
N THR A 65 8.25 1.17 -6.86
CA THR A 65 8.26 1.28 -8.33
C THR A 65 7.91 -0.08 -8.95
N PRO A 66 7.06 -0.15 -9.99
CA PRO A 66 6.83 -1.38 -10.74
C PRO A 66 8.12 -1.85 -11.43
N GLN A 67 8.40 -3.15 -11.40
CA GLN A 67 9.56 -3.73 -12.07
C GLN A 67 9.13 -4.57 -13.29
N ILE A 68 8.36 -5.64 -13.06
CA ILE A 68 7.78 -6.47 -14.12
C ILE A 68 6.27 -6.43 -13.95
N ILE A 69 5.55 -5.92 -14.95
CA ILE A 69 4.09 -5.86 -14.95
C ILE A 69 3.59 -7.07 -15.75
N ASN A 70 2.84 -7.95 -15.08
CA ASN A 70 2.19 -9.09 -15.71
C ASN A 70 0.72 -8.76 -15.99
N GLU A 71 0.15 -9.33 -17.05
CA GLU A 71 -1.23 -9.11 -17.47
C GLU A 71 -2.25 -9.43 -16.38
N ASN A 72 -1.93 -10.36 -15.47
CA ASN A 72 -2.79 -10.76 -14.36
C ASN A 72 -2.58 -9.98 -13.06
N GLY A 73 -1.68 -9.00 -13.02
CA GLY A 73 -1.43 -8.12 -11.87
C GLY A 73 -0.74 -8.77 -10.66
N TYR A 74 -1.07 -10.02 -10.31
CA TYR A 74 -0.60 -10.73 -9.12
C TYR A 74 0.86 -11.19 -9.19
N GLU A 75 1.31 -11.57 -10.40
CA GLU A 75 2.71 -11.92 -10.65
C GLU A 75 3.56 -10.68 -10.95
N THR A 76 2.98 -9.48 -10.83
CA THR A 76 3.74 -8.23 -10.90
C THR A 76 4.77 -8.19 -9.77
N THR A 77 6.00 -7.84 -10.13
CA THR A 77 7.07 -7.61 -9.15
C THR A 77 7.28 -6.12 -8.94
N LEU A 78 7.50 -5.74 -7.69
CA LEU A 78 7.68 -4.38 -7.23
C LEU A 78 9.04 -4.21 -6.56
N ASN A 79 9.62 -3.03 -6.73
CA ASN A 79 10.70 -2.54 -5.88
C ASN A 79 10.08 -1.73 -4.74
N VAL A 80 9.92 -2.34 -3.58
CA VAL A 80 9.34 -1.68 -2.41
C VAL A 80 10.41 -0.83 -1.73
N ILE A 81 10.19 0.48 -1.76
CA ILE A 81 11.09 1.54 -1.29
C ILE A 81 10.85 1.81 0.20
N ALA A 82 9.58 1.97 0.59
CA ALA A 82 9.18 2.26 1.95
C ALA A 82 7.86 1.58 2.30
N VAL A 83 7.70 1.34 3.60
CA VAL A 83 6.46 0.85 4.21
C VAL A 83 6.18 1.76 5.38
N GLU A 84 5.03 2.41 5.35
CA GLU A 84 4.61 3.38 6.35
C GLU A 84 3.33 2.85 7.02
N TYR A 85 3.25 2.99 8.33
CA TYR A 85 2.05 2.63 9.10
C TYR A 85 1.50 3.88 9.77
N TYR A 86 0.19 4.04 9.67
CA TYR A 86 -0.56 5.14 10.22
C TYR A 86 -1.70 4.60 11.06
N THR A 87 -1.80 5.02 12.32
CA THR A 87 -3.00 4.72 13.11
C THR A 87 -4.17 5.58 12.65
N ILE A 88 -5.40 5.14 12.93
CA ILE A 88 -6.59 5.94 12.62
C ILE A 88 -6.53 7.35 13.24
N GLU A 89 -5.99 7.50 14.46
CA GLU A 89 -5.85 8.81 15.11
C GLU A 89 -4.88 9.72 14.36
N GLN A 90 -3.75 9.18 13.87
CA GLN A 90 -2.79 9.93 13.08
C GLN A 90 -3.41 10.40 11.75
N ILE A 91 -4.21 9.55 11.11
CA ILE A 91 -4.92 9.88 9.86
C ILE A 91 -5.94 11.00 10.12
N VAL A 92 -6.76 10.86 11.17
CA VAL A 92 -7.76 11.86 11.54
C VAL A 92 -7.12 13.21 11.87
N GLU A 93 -6.01 13.21 12.62
CA GLU A 93 -5.28 14.43 12.94
C GLU A 93 -4.72 15.13 11.70
N GLN A 94 -4.17 14.38 10.73
CA GLN A 94 -3.72 14.93 9.45
C GLN A 94 -4.86 15.57 8.67
N ILE A 95 -6.03 14.91 8.60
CA ILE A 95 -7.22 15.45 7.93
C ILE A 95 -7.70 16.73 8.61
N ARG A 96 -7.77 16.75 9.96
CA ARG A 96 -8.15 17.94 10.72
C ARG A 96 -7.23 19.12 10.43
N ARG A 97 -5.91 18.90 10.47
CA ARG A 97 -4.93 19.96 10.15
C ARG A 97 -5.11 20.50 8.74
N HIS A 98 -5.33 19.62 7.76
CA HIS A 98 -5.53 20.03 6.38
C HIS A 98 -6.80 20.89 6.22
N LEU A 99 -7.92 20.47 6.83
CA LEU A 99 -9.18 21.23 6.83
C LEU A 99 -9.05 22.58 7.52
N HIS A 100 -8.29 22.68 8.61
CA HIS A 100 -8.04 23.95 9.28
C HIS A 100 -7.13 24.88 8.46
N ALA A 101 -6.17 24.33 7.72
CA ALA A 101 -5.28 25.11 6.86
C ALA A 101 -6.02 25.70 5.64
N GLN A 102 -7.00 24.98 5.10
CA GLN A 102 -7.83 25.45 3.97
C GLN A 102 -8.85 26.54 4.35
N LYS A 103 -9.14 26.72 5.64
CA LYS A 103 -10.06 27.75 6.14
C LYS A 103 -9.38 29.09 6.44
N LYS A 104 -8.06 29.18 6.28
CA LYS A 104 -7.29 30.43 6.37
C LYS A 104 -6.93 30.91 4.97
#